data_AF-A0A7S2NBU0-F1
#
_entry.id   AF-A0A7S2NBU0-F1
#
_cell.length_a   1.000
_cell.length_b   1.000
_cell.length_c   1.000
_cell.angle_alpha   90.00
_cell.angle_beta   90.00
_cell.angle_gamma   90.00
#
_symmetry.space_group_name_H-M   'P 1'
#
loop_
_entity.id
_entity.type
_entity.pdbx_description
1 polymer ?
#
loop_
_entity_poly.entity_id
_entity_poly.type
_entity_poly.pdbx_seq_one_letter_code
_entity_poly.pdbx_strand_id
1 'polypeptide(L)'
;PGSTFTSFRKVTGLQRPPADHGCKPVEVFPGIWTAHFHDIEDKAALDGVSKGIKTVVNCATDKCPTKTGSYGSDVEVLCIDGLLDDPEALKKVDAMAEGDEKAAARAALPTFPPEQCAGDAKK
;
A
#
# COMPACT_ATOMS: atom_id res chain seq x y z
N PRO A 1 -19.00 14.44 -0.74
CA PRO A 1 -18.50 13.53 -1.79
C PRO A 1 -17.14 12.97 -1.37
N GLY A 2 -17.10 11.69 -0.97
CA GLY A 2 -15.87 11.06 -0.48
C GLY A 2 -14.90 10.73 -1.62
N SER A 3 -13.61 10.75 -1.32
CA SER A 3 -12.56 10.31 -2.24
C SER A 3 -12.66 8.81 -2.51
N THR A 4 -12.48 8.38 -3.76
CA THR A 4 -12.45 6.95 -4.15
C THR A 4 -11.02 6.53 -4.51
N PHE A 5 -10.70 5.24 -4.41
CA PHE A 5 -9.41 4.74 -4.89
C PHE A 5 -9.16 5.06 -6.36
N THR A 6 -10.19 5.01 -7.20
CA THR A 6 -10.13 5.42 -8.60
C THR A 6 -9.71 6.88 -8.76
N SER A 7 -10.23 7.79 -7.92
CA SER A 7 -9.80 9.19 -7.95
C SER A 7 -8.38 9.40 -7.45
N PHE A 8 -7.93 8.61 -6.47
CA PHE A 8 -6.55 8.63 -5.98
C PHE A 8 -5.57 8.12 -7.06
N ARG A 9 -5.85 6.96 -7.69
CA ARG A 9 -5.07 6.37 -8.79
C ARG A 9 -4.90 7.30 -9.99
N LYS A 10 -5.91 8.13 -10.31
CA LYS A 10 -5.80 9.12 -11.40
C LYS A 10 -4.71 10.17 -11.13
N VAL A 11 -4.43 10.46 -9.85
CA VAL A 11 -3.41 11.44 -9.44
C VAL A 11 -2.06 10.76 -9.23
N THR A 12 -2.03 9.57 -8.65
CA THR A 12 -0.76 8.87 -8.29
C THR A 12 -0.21 7.96 -9.39
N GLY A 13 -1.03 7.55 -10.36
CA GLY A 13 -0.63 6.62 -11.42
C GLY A 13 -0.39 5.18 -10.92
N LEU A 14 0.42 4.43 -11.68
CA LEU A 14 0.88 3.06 -11.37
C LEU A 14 2.30 3.01 -10.78
N GLN A 15 2.86 4.18 -10.45
CA GLN A 15 4.23 4.29 -9.99
C GLN A 15 4.25 4.44 -8.48
N ARG A 16 4.87 3.49 -7.79
CA ARG A 16 5.06 3.56 -6.35
C ARG A 16 6.22 4.52 -6.06
N PRO A 17 6.11 5.43 -5.08
CA PRO A 17 7.23 6.28 -4.68
C PRO A 17 8.47 5.42 -4.34
N PRO A 18 9.67 5.82 -4.80
CA PRO A 18 10.90 5.13 -4.43
C PRO A 18 11.22 5.43 -2.96
N ALA A 19 11.01 4.44 -2.10
CA ALA A 19 11.50 4.43 -0.73
C ALA A 19 11.54 2.98 -0.26
N ASP A 20 12.52 2.66 0.58
CA ASP A 20 12.49 1.41 1.33
C ASP A 20 11.15 1.36 2.07
N HIS A 21 10.43 0.25 1.98
CA HIS A 21 9.25 -0.02 2.80
C HIS A 21 9.76 -0.35 4.20
N GLY A 22 10.57 0.57 4.73
CA GLY A 22 11.21 0.51 6.01
C GLY A 22 10.13 0.64 7.06
N CYS A 23 10.31 -0.10 8.14
CA CYS A 23 9.37 -0.29 9.24
C CYS A 23 8.95 1.00 9.98
N LYS A 24 9.26 2.20 9.47
CA LYS A 24 8.93 3.51 10.04
C LYS A 24 8.19 4.37 9.01
N PRO A 25 7.21 5.17 9.43
CA PRO A 25 6.53 6.10 8.55
C PRO A 25 7.48 7.10 7.89
N VAL A 26 7.26 7.38 6.60
CA VAL A 26 8.05 8.33 5.79
C VAL A 26 7.11 9.25 5.00
N GLU A 27 7.40 10.54 5.03
CA GLU A 27 6.74 11.52 4.16
C GLU A 27 7.34 11.45 2.75
N VAL A 28 6.59 10.95 1.78
CA VAL A 28 7.03 10.79 0.39
C VAL A 28 6.73 12.03 -0.47
N PHE A 29 5.77 12.84 -0.03
CA PHE A 29 5.41 14.13 -0.61
C PHE A 29 4.81 14.99 0.50
N PRO A 30 4.89 16.34 0.48
CA PRO A 30 4.29 17.17 1.52
C PRO A 30 2.83 16.80 1.80
N GLY A 31 2.56 16.30 3.02
CA GLY A 31 1.24 15.84 3.47
C GLY A 31 0.87 14.39 3.09
N ILE A 32 1.74 13.65 2.39
CA ILE A 32 1.52 12.25 1.99
C ILE A 32 2.59 11.36 2.62
N TRP A 33 2.12 10.39 3.40
CA TRP A 33 2.95 9.49 4.19
C TRP A 33 2.72 8.05 3.76
N THR A 34 3.80 7.26 3.76
CA THR A 34 3.75 5.79 3.74
C THR A 34 4.03 5.29 5.15
N ALA A 35 3.32 4.25 5.60
CA ALA A 35 3.47 3.71 6.96
C ALA A 35 3.23 2.20 6.97
N HIS A 36 3.65 1.53 8.05
CA HIS A 36 3.31 0.12 8.27
C HIS A 36 1.88 0.01 8.83
N PHE A 37 1.22 -1.14 8.65
CA PHE A 37 -0.16 -1.30 9.12
C PHE A 37 -0.33 -1.12 10.64
N HIS A 38 0.72 -1.39 11.42
CA HIS A 38 0.76 -1.14 12.87
C HIS A 38 0.75 0.34 13.23
N ASP A 39 1.23 1.21 12.35
CA ASP A 39 1.23 2.65 12.56
C ASP A 39 -0.16 3.27 12.30
N ILE A 40 -1.07 2.50 11.70
CA ILE A 40 -2.39 2.95 11.28
C ILE A 40 -3.50 1.99 11.72
N GLU A 41 -3.28 1.17 12.77
CA GLU A 41 -4.30 0.23 13.24
C GLU A 41 -5.40 0.90 14.08
N ASP A 42 -5.07 2.04 14.71
CA ASP A 42 -6.01 2.88 15.45
C ASP A 42 -5.56 4.37 15.51
N LYS A 43 -6.35 5.20 16.22
CA LYS A 43 -6.07 6.63 16.40
C LYS A 43 -4.76 6.90 17.14
N ALA A 44 -4.45 6.10 18.16
CA ALA A 44 -3.30 6.32 19.02
C ALA A 44 -2.00 5.99 18.28
N ALA A 45 -1.99 4.90 17.51
CA ALA A 45 -0.90 4.56 16.60
C ALA A 45 -0.67 5.69 15.59
N LEU A 46 -1.75 6.16 14.94
CA LEU A 46 -1.67 7.23 13.96
C LEU A 46 -1.14 8.55 14.54
N ASP A 47 -1.55 8.89 15.76
CA ASP A 47 -1.04 10.09 16.47
C ASP A 47 0.45 10.01 16.81
N GLY A 48 0.98 8.78 16.93
CA GLY A 48 2.43 8.53 17.04
C GLY A 48 3.19 8.84 15.75
N VAL A 49 2.52 8.73 14.60
CA VAL A 49 3.06 9.13 13.29
C VAL A 49 2.98 10.64 13.10
N SER A 50 1.76 11.17 13.11
CA SER A 50 1.49 12.59 12.91
C SER A 50 0.07 12.94 13.31
N LYS A 51 -0.07 13.95 14.17
CA LYS A 51 -1.37 14.53 14.56
C LYS A 51 -2.04 15.33 13.43
N GLY A 52 -1.32 15.56 12.34
CA GLY A 52 -1.80 16.30 11.17
C GLY A 52 -2.54 15.42 10.16
N ILE A 53 -2.49 14.09 10.27
CA ILE A 53 -3.13 13.19 9.31
C ILE A 53 -4.65 13.30 9.46
N LYS A 54 -5.35 13.47 8.33
CA LYS A 54 -6.82 13.55 8.25
C LYS A 54 -7.45 12.39 7.47
N THR A 55 -6.65 11.64 6.73
CA THR A 55 -7.12 10.52 5.90
C THR A 55 -6.11 9.39 5.98
N VAL A 56 -6.60 8.18 6.29
CA VAL A 56 -5.85 6.94 6.25
C VAL A 56 -6.35 6.10 5.08
N VAL A 57 -5.42 5.65 4.25
CA VAL A 57 -5.70 4.72 3.15
C VAL A 57 -5.06 3.39 3.50
N ASN A 58 -5.88 2.41 3.90
CA ASN A 58 -5.42 1.07 4.25
C ASN A 58 -5.49 0.14 3.03
N CYS A 59 -4.34 -0.28 2.55
CA CYS A 59 -4.19 -1.21 1.43
C CYS A 59 -3.94 -2.66 1.86
N ALA A 60 -3.66 -2.90 3.14
CA ALA A 60 -3.30 -4.20 3.68
C ALA A 60 -4.48 -4.81 4.45
N THR A 61 -5.64 -4.91 3.79
CA THR A 61 -6.90 -5.29 4.44
C THR A 61 -6.92 -6.75 4.94
N ASP A 62 -5.98 -7.57 4.49
CA ASP A 62 -5.73 -8.94 4.97
C ASP A 62 -4.88 -9.01 6.24
N LYS A 63 -4.09 -7.98 6.53
CA LYS A 63 -3.12 -7.93 7.66
C LYS A 63 -3.45 -6.89 8.72
N CYS A 64 -4.19 -5.84 8.35
CA CYS A 64 -4.54 -4.73 9.20
C CYS A 64 -6.01 -4.86 9.66
N PRO A 65 -6.31 -4.80 10.97
CA PRO A 65 -7.68 -4.90 11.47
C PRO A 65 -8.54 -3.66 11.18
N THR A 66 -7.93 -2.58 10.68
CA THR A 66 -8.56 -1.33 10.30
C THR A 66 -9.68 -1.54 9.28
N LYS A 67 -10.81 -0.87 9.51
CA LYS A 67 -11.99 -0.91 8.64
C LYS A 67 -12.32 0.49 8.12
N THR A 68 -12.95 0.55 6.95
CA THR A 68 -13.50 1.80 6.43
C THR A 68 -14.44 2.43 7.45
N GLY A 69 -14.30 3.74 7.67
CA GLY A 69 -15.00 4.47 8.71
C GLY A 69 -14.20 5.68 9.16
N SER A 70 -14.05 5.86 10.46
CA SER A 70 -13.29 6.97 11.02
C SER A 70 -12.58 6.61 12.32
N TYR A 71 -11.43 7.24 12.55
CA TYR A 71 -10.81 7.29 13.88
C TYR A 71 -11.28 8.55 14.61
N GLY A 72 -12.49 8.48 15.16
CA GLY A 72 -13.15 9.62 15.79
C GLY A 72 -13.74 10.59 14.75
N SER A 73 -13.82 11.88 15.09
CA SER A 73 -14.42 12.91 14.23
C SER A 73 -13.49 13.46 13.15
N ASP A 74 -12.18 13.25 13.30
CA ASP A 74 -11.17 14.07 12.61
C ASP A 74 -10.36 13.33 11.55
N VAL A 75 -10.49 12.00 11.49
CA VAL A 75 -9.69 11.14 10.61
C VAL A 75 -10.62 10.17 9.89
N GLU A 76 -10.66 10.29 8.57
CA GLU A 76 -11.35 9.37 7.68
C GLU A 76 -10.46 8.15 7.39
N VAL A 77 -11.05 6.96 7.36
CA VAL A 77 -10.35 5.72 7.05
C VAL A 77 -11.00 5.09 5.83
N LEU A 78 -10.20 4.86 4.78
CA LEU A 78 -10.60 4.18 3.57
C LEU A 78 -9.80 2.89 3.42
N CYS A 79 -10.48 1.74 3.48
CA CYS A 79 -9.87 0.46 3.12
C CYS A 79 -10.04 0.21 1.63
N ILE A 80 -8.95 -0.20 0.97
CA ILE A 80 -8.96 -0.58 -0.45
C ILE A 80 -8.90 -2.10 -0.51
N ASP A 81 -10.07 -2.72 -0.66
CA ASP A 81 -10.17 -4.15 -0.83
C ASP A 81 -9.59 -4.59 -2.18
N GLY A 82 -8.85 -5.69 -2.19
CA GLY A 82 -8.29 -6.28 -3.41
C GLY A 82 -7.06 -5.57 -3.96
N LEU A 83 -6.49 -4.59 -3.25
CA LEU A 83 -5.13 -4.13 -3.53
C LEU A 83 -4.14 -5.15 -2.96
N LEU A 84 -3.38 -5.77 -3.85
CA LEU A 84 -2.30 -6.67 -3.52
C LEU A 84 -1.01 -5.84 -3.37
N ASP A 85 -0.69 -5.51 -2.12
CA ASP A 85 0.59 -4.93 -1.75
C ASP A 85 1.67 -6.02 -1.76
N ASP A 86 2.49 -6.00 -2.82
CA ASP A 86 3.58 -6.93 -3.10
C ASP A 86 3.21 -8.42 -2.83
N PRO A 87 2.48 -9.10 -3.74
CA PRO A 87 2.17 -10.52 -3.61
C PRO A 87 3.41 -11.35 -3.22
N GLU A 88 3.31 -12.12 -2.14
CA GLU A 88 4.43 -12.96 -1.66
C GLU A 88 4.98 -13.88 -2.75
N ALA A 89 4.13 -14.31 -3.68
CA ALA A 89 4.53 -15.10 -4.84
C ALA A 89 5.43 -14.29 -5.82
N LEU A 90 5.14 -13.01 -6.04
CA LEU A 90 6.01 -12.12 -6.84
C LEU A 90 7.33 -11.87 -6.12
N LYS A 91 7.32 -11.56 -4.82
CA LYS A 91 8.56 -11.35 -4.03
C LYS A 91 9.50 -12.55 -4.11
N LYS A 92 8.95 -13.76 -3.99
CA LYS A 92 9.72 -15.01 -4.08
C LYS A 92 10.39 -15.16 -5.45
N VAL A 93 9.67 -14.87 -6.53
CA VAL A 93 10.21 -14.92 -7.90
C VAL A 93 11.25 -13.83 -8.12
N ASP A 94 11.00 -12.60 -7.66
CA ASP A 94 11.91 -11.48 -7.84
C ASP A 94 13.25 -11.69 -7.11
N ALA A 95 13.22 -12.39 -5.96
CA ALA A 95 14.41 -12.79 -5.21
C ALA A 95 15.22 -13.95 -5.83
N MET A 96 14.69 -14.63 -6.85
CA MET A 96 15.44 -15.68 -7.56
C MET A 96 16.57 -15.07 -8.39
N ALA A 97 17.64 -15.84 -8.56
CA ALA A 97 18.71 -15.51 -9.50
C ALA A 97 18.16 -15.46 -10.94
N GLU A 98 18.72 -14.58 -11.76
CA GLU A 98 18.37 -14.50 -13.18
C GLU A 98 18.69 -15.83 -13.90
N GLY A 99 17.75 -16.29 -14.74
CA GLY A 99 17.88 -17.54 -15.47
C GLY A 99 16.53 -18.19 -15.81
N ASP A 100 16.59 -19.35 -16.46
CA ASP A 100 15.40 -20.06 -16.96
C ASP A 100 14.42 -20.43 -15.85
N GLU A 101 14.91 -20.72 -14.64
CA GLU A 101 14.08 -21.03 -13.47
C GLU A 101 13.23 -19.83 -13.02
N LYS A 102 13.81 -18.62 -13.00
CA LYS A 102 13.07 -17.39 -12.67
C LYS A 102 12.03 -17.08 -13.74
N ALA A 103 12.37 -17.27 -15.02
CA ALA A 103 11.44 -17.08 -16.13
C ALA A 103 10.24 -18.05 -16.04
N ALA A 104 10.50 -19.33 -15.76
CA ALA A 104 9.46 -20.34 -15.57
C ALA A 104 8.58 -20.05 -14.35
N ALA A 105 9.18 -19.70 -13.22
CA ALA A 105 8.45 -19.34 -12.00
C ALA A 105 7.56 -18.10 -12.22
N ARG A 106 8.07 -17.10 -12.95
CA ARG A 106 7.29 -15.89 -13.30
C ARG A 106 6.12 -16.19 -14.22
N ALA A 107 6.29 -17.11 -15.18
CA ALA A 107 5.22 -17.54 -16.08
C ALA A 107 4.13 -18.36 -15.37
N ALA A 108 4.47 -19.03 -14.26
CA ALA A 108 3.54 -19.81 -13.45
C ALA A 108 2.73 -18.98 -12.44
N LEU A 109 3.09 -17.71 -12.24
CA LEU A 109 2.32 -16.82 -11.37
C LEU A 109 0.95 -16.54 -11.98
N PRO A 110 -0.11 -16.44 -11.14
CA PRO A 110 -1.40 -15.95 -11.63
C PRO A 110 -1.22 -14.55 -12.22
N THR A 111 -1.96 -14.26 -13.28
CA THR A 111 -1.99 -12.91 -13.85
C THR A 111 -2.59 -11.97 -12.81
N PHE A 112 -1.75 -11.18 -12.14
CA PHE A 112 -2.22 -10.10 -11.28
C PHE A 112 -2.64 -8.93 -12.17
N PRO A 113 -3.92 -8.53 -12.16
CA PRO A 113 -4.34 -7.36 -12.92
C PRO A 113 -3.58 -6.11 -12.43
N PRO A 114 -3.04 -5.26 -13.32
CA PRO A 114 -2.28 -4.06 -12.92
C PRO A 114 -3.03 -3.12 -11.95
N GLU A 115 -4.36 -3.11 -12.02
CA GLU A 115 -5.26 -2.40 -11.12
C GLU A 115 -5.27 -2.95 -9.69
N GLN A 116 -4.90 -4.22 -9.49
CA GLN A 116 -4.79 -4.87 -8.19
C GLN A 116 -3.38 -4.79 -7.61
N CYS A 117 -2.35 -4.46 -8.38
CA CYS A 117 -0.99 -4.30 -7.84
C CYS A 117 -0.72 -2.86 -7.42
N ALA A 118 0.04 -2.67 -6.33
CA ALA A 118 0.48 -1.34 -5.85
C ALA A 118 1.44 -0.61 -6.81
N GLY A 119 1.88 -1.27 -7.90
CA GLY A 119 2.81 -0.72 -8.87
C GLY A 119 4.26 -1.15 -8.63
N ASP A 120 5.15 -0.81 -9.56
CA ASP A 120 6.58 -1.08 -9.46
C ASP A 120 7.31 0.19 -8.97
N ALA A 121 8.16 0.07 -7.94
CA ALA A 121 8.94 1.18 -7.43
C ALA A 121 10.12 1.57 -8.35
N LYS A 122 10.45 0.72 -9.33
CA LYS A 122 11.65 0.86 -10.18
C LYS A 122 11.36 0.99 -11.68
N LYS A 123 10.10 1.16 -12.10
CA LYS A 123 9.74 1.47 -13.49
C LYS A 123 9.60 2.95 -13.75
#